data_AF-A0A8J6QN40-F1
#
_entry.id   AF-A0A8J6QN40-F1
#
_cell.length_a   1.000
_cell.length_b   1.000
_cell.length_c   1.000
_cell.angle_alpha   90.00
_cell.angle_beta   90.00
_cell.angle_gamma   90.00
#
_symmetry.space_group_name_H-M   'P 1'
#
loop_
_entity.id
_entity.type
_entity.pdbx_description
1 polymer ?
#
loop_
_entity_poly.entity_id
_entity_poly.type
_entity_poly.pdbx_seq_one_letter_code
_entity_poly.pdbx_strand_id
1 'polypeptide(L)'
;MEIIVELIFRGLIVNVLGVYTRYYFFSLIGQKKSIEYLLGEKNRKDSSDIVSQHFFNVFIGLITLAIISFAIAYLVWGDWNN
;
A
#
# COMPACT_ATOMS: atom_id res chain seq x y z
N MET A 1 -13.84 7.78 -17.02
CA MET A 1 -13.88 7.09 -15.71
C MET A 1 -12.70 6.15 -15.53
N GLU A 2 -12.39 5.29 -16.51
CA GLU A 2 -11.25 4.35 -16.45
C GLU A 2 -9.92 5.01 -16.08
N ILE A 3 -9.55 6.11 -16.75
CA ILE A 3 -8.28 6.81 -16.49
C ILE A 3 -8.18 7.33 -15.04
N ILE A 4 -9.28 7.87 -14.49
CA ILE A 4 -9.30 8.41 -13.13
C ILE A 4 -9.23 7.27 -12.11
N VAL A 5 -9.98 6.19 -12.33
CA VAL A 5 -9.95 5.00 -11.50
C VAL A 5 -8.55 4.39 -11.51
N GLU A 6 -7.92 4.29 -12.68
CA GLU A 6 -6.55 3.79 -12.82
C GLU A 6 -5.53 4.67 -12.08
N LEU A 7 -5.64 6.00 -12.20
CA LEU A 7 -4.79 6.94 -11.47
C LEU A 7 -4.93 6.80 -9.97
N ILE A 8 -6.15 6.63 -9.46
CA ILE A 8 -6.40 6.44 -8.03
C ILE A 8 -5.86 5.08 -7.58
N PHE A 9 -6.16 4.00 -8.30
CA PHE A 9 -5.69 2.66 -7.94
C PHE A 9 -4.17 2.58 -8.00
N ARG A 10 -3.55 2.97 -9.11
CA ARG A 10 -2.10 2.84 -9.28
C ARG A 10 -1.33 3.89 -8.49
N GLY A 11 -1.79 5.13 -8.49
CA GLY A 11 -1.14 6.22 -7.77
C GLY A 11 -1.31 6.09 -6.26
N LEU A 12 -2.55 6.13 -5.78
CA LEU A 12 -2.82 6.18 -4.34
C LEU A 12 -2.70 4.80 -3.67
N ILE A 13 -3.39 3.79 -4.20
CA ILE A 13 -3.47 2.49 -3.51
C ILE A 13 -2.13 1.75 -3.63
N VAL A 14 -1.57 1.63 -4.82
CA VAL A 14 -0.34 0.87 -5.03
C VAL A 14 0.89 1.66 -4.60
N ASN A 15 1.13 2.84 -5.19
CA ASN A 15 2.40 3.55 -5.02
C ASN A 15 2.50 4.30 -3.68
N VAL A 16 1.37 4.71 -3.09
CA VAL A 16 1.38 5.36 -1.77
C VAL A 16 1.09 4.34 -0.68
N LEU A 17 -0.16 3.86 -0.57
CA LEU A 17 -0.58 3.05 0.57
C LEU A 17 0.17 1.72 0.64
N GLY A 18 0.28 1.00 -0.47
CA GLY A 18 0.95 -0.30 -0.52
C GLY A 18 2.44 -0.21 -0.18
N VAL A 19 3.16 0.66 -0.90
CA VAL A 19 4.62 0.80 -0.76
C VAL A 19 5.01 1.35 0.60
N TYR A 20 4.39 2.45 1.06
CA TYR A 20 4.77 3.06 2.33
C TYR A 20 4.40 2.18 3.52
N THR A 21 3.25 1.51 3.50
CA THR A 21 2.88 0.59 4.58
C THR A 21 3.88 -0.56 4.70
N ARG A 22 4.28 -1.16 3.57
CA ARG A 22 5.33 -2.19 3.57
C ARG A 22 6.67 -1.63 4.02
N TYR A 23 7.03 -0.43 3.59
CA TYR A 23 8.26 0.24 4.01
C TYR A 23 8.32 0.40 5.53
N TYR A 24 7.25 0.93 6.14
CA TYR A 24 7.16 1.07 7.58
C TYR A 24 7.14 -0.28 8.29
N PHE A 25 6.39 -1.26 7.78
CA PHE A 25 6.40 -2.63 8.33
C PHE A 25 7.81 -3.23 8.38
N PHE A 26 8.55 -3.17 7.26
CA PHE A 26 9.92 -3.66 7.18
C PHE A 26 10.88 -2.89 8.10
N SER A 27 10.65 -1.59 8.27
CA SER A 27 11.40 -0.77 9.23
C SER A 27 11.14 -1.22 10.67
N LEU A 28 9.88 -1.52 11.01
CA LEU A 28 9.47 -1.95 12.35
C LEU A 28 10.06 -3.31 12.75
N ILE A 29 10.14 -4.27 11.82
CA ILE A 29 10.72 -5.59 12.09
C ILE A 29 12.26 -5.63 11.94
N GLY A 30 12.91 -4.47 11.77
CA GLY A 30 14.37 -4.36 11.65
C GLY A 30 14.94 -4.79 10.28
N GLN A 31 14.10 -5.17 9.32
CA GLN A 31 14.49 -5.60 7.98
C GLN A 31 14.36 -4.47 6.95
N LYS A 32 15.05 -3.35 7.17
CA LYS A 32 14.92 -2.13 6.33
C LYS A 32 15.04 -2.45 4.83
N LYS A 33 13.96 -2.21 4.08
CA LYS A 33 13.93 -2.27 2.60
C LYS A 33 13.83 -0.85 2.05
N SER A 34 14.50 -0.57 0.93
CA SER A 34 14.35 0.74 0.27
C SER A 34 13.00 0.83 -0.44
N ILE A 35 12.47 2.04 -0.57
CA ILE A 35 11.25 2.31 -1.33
C ILE A 35 11.42 1.85 -2.79
N GLU A 36 12.57 2.15 -3.40
CA GLU A 36 12.94 1.71 -4.77
C GLU A 36 12.85 0.18 -4.95
N TYR A 37 13.23 -0.60 -3.92
CA TYR A 37 13.14 -2.06 -3.94
C TYR A 37 11.67 -2.50 -3.90
N LEU A 38 10.86 -1.86 -3.06
CA LEU A 38 9.43 -2.15 -2.93
C LEU A 38 8.62 -1.70 -4.16
N LEU A 39 9.08 -0.67 -4.86
CA LEU A 39 8.56 -0.24 -6.17
C LEU A 39 8.94 -1.21 -7.31
N GLY A 40 9.88 -2.13 -7.09
CA GLY A 40 10.36 -3.06 -8.10
C GLY A 40 11.37 -2.47 -9.10
N GLU A 41 11.91 -1.26 -8.84
CA GLU A 41 12.82 -0.58 -9.77
C GLU A 41 14.23 -1.20 -9.77
N LYS A 42 14.66 -1.76 -8.63
CA LYS A 42 16.03 -2.26 -8.43
C LYS A 42 16.29 -3.66 -8.97
N ASN A 43 15.25 -4.49 -9.14
CA ASN A 43 15.34 -5.90 -9.51
C ASN A 43 14.76 -6.20 -10.91
N ARG A 44 15.07 -5.38 -11.92
CA ARG A 44 14.64 -5.65 -13.31
C ARG A 44 15.22 -6.93 -13.95
N LYS A 45 16.02 -7.71 -13.22
CA LYS A 45 16.65 -8.93 -13.74
C LYS A 45 15.70 -10.12 -13.83
N ASP A 46 14.60 -10.12 -13.06
CA ASP A 46 13.63 -11.22 -13.06
C ASP A 46 12.20 -10.66 -13.09
N SER A 47 11.48 -10.95 -14.17
CA SER A 47 10.12 -10.46 -14.41
C SER A 47 9.12 -11.00 -13.40
N SER A 48 9.38 -12.17 -12.82
CA SER A 48 8.54 -12.77 -11.77
C SER A 48 8.56 -11.96 -10.47
N ASP A 49 9.71 -11.36 -10.14
CA ASP A 49 9.92 -10.55 -8.95
C ASP A 49 9.14 -9.23 -9.03
N ILE A 50 9.10 -8.60 -10.21
CA ILE A 50 8.37 -7.34 -10.45
C ILE A 50 6.87 -7.55 -10.26
N VAL A 51 6.31 -8.60 -10.86
CA VAL A 51 4.87 -8.91 -10.73
C VAL A 51 4.51 -9.19 -9.28
N SER A 52 5.37 -9.94 -8.58
CA SER A 52 5.16 -10.25 -7.16
C SER A 52 5.18 -8.99 -6.29
N GLN A 53 6.15 -8.08 -6.47
CA GLN A 53 6.20 -6.81 -5.73
C GLN A 53 4.96 -5.96 -5.99
N HIS A 54 4.52 -5.87 -7.26
CA HIS A 54 3.32 -5.13 -7.61
C HIS A 54 2.06 -5.73 -6.97
N PHE A 55 1.91 -7.06 -7.02
CA PHE A 55 0.81 -7.77 -6.37
C PHE A 55 0.78 -7.51 -4.86
N PHE A 56 1.92 -7.63 -4.17
CA PHE A 56 2.00 -7.33 -2.74
C PHE A 56 1.67 -5.86 -2.42
N ASN A 57 2.09 -4.91 -3.25
CA ASN A 57 1.75 -3.50 -3.05
C ASN A 57 0.24 -3.25 -3.21
N VAL A 58 -0.39 -3.85 -4.23
CA VAL A 58 -1.85 -3.78 -4.40
C VAL A 58 -2.57 -4.38 -3.18
N PHE A 59 -2.19 -5.60 -2.79
CA PHE A 59 -2.83 -6.32 -1.70
C PHE A 59 -2.72 -5.58 -0.35
N ILE A 60 -1.51 -5.14 0.01
CA ILE A 60 -1.30 -4.37 1.24
C ILE A 60 -1.95 -2.99 1.15
N GLY A 61 -1.92 -2.34 -0.02
CA GLY A 61 -2.57 -1.06 -0.24
C GLY A 61 -4.09 -1.13 0.00
N LEU A 62 -4.75 -2.18 -0.48
CA LEU A 62 -6.18 -2.40 -0.26
C LEU A 62 -6.51 -2.67 1.21
N ILE A 63 -5.72 -3.50 1.91
CA ILE A 63 -5.88 -3.74 3.35
C ILE A 63 -5.74 -2.42 4.13
N THR A 64 -4.70 -1.65 3.81
CA THR A 64 -4.44 -0.35 4.45
C THR A 64 -5.60 0.61 4.21
N LEU A 65 -6.10 0.69 2.98
CA LEU A 65 -7.24 1.53 2.64
C LEU A 65 -8.47 1.13 3.44
N ALA A 66 -8.77 -0.17 3.54
CA ALA A 66 -9.90 -0.67 4.32
C ALA A 66 -9.77 -0.29 5.81
N ILE A 67 -8.60 -0.50 6.41
CA ILE A 67 -8.35 -0.14 7.82
C ILE A 67 -8.52 1.36 8.03
N ILE A 68 -7.97 2.20 7.15
CA ILE A 68 -8.12 3.66 7.24
C ILE A 68 -9.60 4.06 7.11
N SER A 69 -10.33 3.48 6.15
CA SER A 69 -11.76 3.74 5.98
C SER A 69 -12.58 3.35 7.21
N PHE A 70 -12.30 2.19 7.80
CA PHE A 70 -12.94 1.76 9.06
C PHE A 70 -12.59 2.68 10.23
N ALA A 71 -11.31 3.07 10.36
CA ALA A 71 -10.86 3.96 11.42
C ALA A 71 -11.53 5.34 11.30
N ILE A 72 -11.60 5.91 10.09
CA ILE A 72 -12.32 7.17 9.83
C ILE A 72 -13.81 7.01 10.15
N ALA A 73 -14.43 5.92 9.70
CA ALA A 73 -15.85 5.71 9.95
C ALA A 73 -16.15 5.59 11.45
N TYR A 74 -15.30 4.88 12.19
CA TYR A 74 -15.36 4.80 13.64
C TYR A 74 -15.19 6.18 14.27
N LEU A 75 -14.17 6.97 13.90
CA LEU A 75 -13.94 8.34 14.39
C LEU A 75 -15.12 9.28 14.17
N VAL A 76 -15.75 9.22 12.99
CA VAL A 76 -16.83 10.15 12.62
C VAL A 76 -18.19 9.73 13.16
N TRP A 77 -18.51 8.44 13.15
CA TRP A 77 -19.84 7.92 13.50
C TRP A 77 -19.88 7.04 14.74
N GLY A 78 -18.73 6.81 15.38
CA GLY A 78 -18.66 6.15 16.68
C GLY A 78 -19.42 6.95 17.72
N ASP A 79 -20.19 6.25 18.55
CA ASP A 79 -20.78 6.86 19.74
C ASP A 79 -19.74 6.86 20.86
N TRP A 80 -19.12 8.03 21.07
CA TRP A 80 -17.98 8.21 21.99
C TRP A 80 -18.39 8.43 23.45
N ASN A 81 -19.69 8.54 23.72
CA ASN A 81 -20.22 9.00 25.02
C ASN A 81 -20.99 7.91 25.80
N ASN A 82 -20.58 6.64 25.71
CA ASN A 82 -21.04 5.62 26.66
C ASN A 82 -20.28 5.69 27.99
#